data_AF-A0A433I2J6-F1
#
_entry.id   AF-A0A433I2J6-F1
#
_cell.length_a   1.000
_cell.length_b   1.000
_cell.length_c   1.000
_cell.angle_alpha   90.00
_cell.angle_beta   90.00
_cell.angle_gamma   90.00
#
_symmetry.space_group_name_H-M   'P 1'
#
loop_
_entity.id
_entity.type
_entity.pdbx_description
1 polymer ?
#
loop_
_entity_poly.entity_id
_entity_poly.type
_entity_poly.pdbx_seq_one_letter_code
_entity_poly.pdbx_strand_id
1 'polypeptide(L)' 'MAQAATVLLDPLALTVFDAAHSDSEDRWFTLGMSEDGRLLAVSHTYEPLNATRAQVRLISAREATRRERMQYENEPR' A
#
# COMPACT_ATOMS: atom_id res chain seq x y z
N MET A 1 -13.11 -0.51 0.23
CA MET A 1 -12.12 -1.15 -0.67
C MET A 1 -11.83 -0.27 -1.88
N ALA A 2 -12.84 0.23 -2.62
CA ALA A 2 -12.61 1.10 -3.79
C ALA A 2 -11.70 2.31 -3.50
N GLN A 3 -11.97 3.06 -2.43
CA GLN A 3 -11.18 4.22 -2.03
C GLN A 3 -9.79 3.83 -1.50
N ALA A 4 -9.63 2.62 -0.95
CA ALA A 4 -8.32 2.15 -0.47
C ALA A 4 -7.35 1.86 -1.63
N ALA A 5 -7.86 1.59 -2.84
CA ALA A 5 -7.01 1.42 -4.01
C ALA A 5 -6.31 2.73 -4.41
N THR A 6 -6.93 3.89 -4.12
CA THR A 6 -6.37 5.21 -4.46
C THR A 6 -5.06 5.51 -3.73
N VAL A 7 -4.80 4.82 -2.61
CA VAL A 7 -3.53 4.86 -1.87
C VAL A 7 -2.34 4.49 -2.77
N LEU A 8 -2.54 3.59 -3.73
CA LEU A 8 -1.50 3.18 -4.69
C LEU A 8 -1.17 4.26 -5.73
N LEU A 9 -2.02 5.30 -5.82
CA LEU A 9 -1.84 6.44 -6.71
C LEU A 9 -1.20 7.63 -5.98
N ASP A 10 -0.99 7.53 -4.67
CA ASP A 10 -0.31 8.55 -3.90
C ASP A 10 1.17 8.62 -4.31
N PRO A 11 1.66 9.76 -4.82
CA PRO A 11 3.06 9.92 -5.21
C PRO A 11 4.06 9.72 -4.07
N LEU A 12 3.60 9.84 -2.82
CA LEU A 12 4.41 9.66 -1.62
C LEU A 12 4.17 8.30 -0.95
N ALA A 13 3.44 7.38 -1.61
CA ALA A 13 3.15 6.08 -1.07
C ALA A 13 4.44 5.31 -0.73
N LEU A 14 4.51 4.80 0.49
CA LEU A 14 5.59 3.94 0.95
C LEU A 14 5.16 2.49 0.79
N THR A 15 5.81 1.77 -0.12
CA THR A 15 5.51 0.36 -0.39
C THR A 15 6.70 -0.50 0.00
N VAL A 16 6.45 -1.51 0.85
CA VAL A 16 7.45 -2.46 1.32
C VAL A 16 6.97 -3.89 1.07
N PHE A 17 7.91 -4.77 0.76
CA PHE A 17 7.61 -6.19 0.65
C PHE A 17 7.39 -6.78 2.04
N ASP A 18 6.25 -7.45 2.23
CA ASP A 18 5.87 -8.06 3.50
C ASP A 18 6.36 -9.51 3.54
N ALA A 19 7.67 -9.67 3.77
CA ALA A 19 8.32 -10.97 3.81
C ALA A 19 7.70 -11.91 4.85
N ALA A 20 7.15 -11.38 5.94
CA ALA A 20 6.55 -12.17 7.01
C ALA A 20 5.24 -12.87 6.61
N HIS A 21 4.57 -12.38 5.56
CA HIS A 21 3.31 -12.94 5.08
C HIS A 21 3.40 -13.50 3.64
N SER A 22 4.61 -13.57 3.07
CA SER A 22 4.82 -13.92 1.65
C SER A 22 5.18 -15.39 1.40
N ASP A 23 4.93 -16.30 2.36
CA ASP A 23 5.30 -17.72 2.24
C ASP A 23 4.60 -18.47 1.09
N SER A 24 3.43 -17.99 0.67
CA SER A 24 2.60 -18.64 -0.36
C SER A 24 2.13 -17.71 -1.49
N GLU A 25 2.16 -16.40 -1.29
CA GLU A 25 1.83 -15.39 -2.29
C GLU A 25 2.60 -14.11 -1.95
N ASP A 26 3.17 -13.42 -2.95
CA ASP A 26 3.91 -12.18 -2.76
C ASP A 26 3.00 -11.08 -2.22
N ARG A 27 3.24 -10.69 -0.96
CA ARG A 27 2.48 -9.65 -0.27
C ARG A 27 3.29 -8.39 -0.12
N TRP A 28 2.59 -7.30 -0.34
CA TRP A 28 3.10 -5.95 -0.27
C TRP A 28 2.27 -5.18 0.73
N PHE A 29 2.94 -4.29 1.44
CA PHE A 29 2.33 -3.36 2.37
C PHE A 29 2.59 -1.94 1.92
N THR A 30 1.52 -1.18 1.71
CA THR A 30 1.59 0.22 1.29
C THR A 30 0.96 1.13 2.34
N LEU A 31 1.69 2.19 2.68
CA LEU A 31 1.17 3.35 3.40
C LEU A 31 1.03 4.51 2.44
N GLY A 32 -0.14 5.14 2.41
CA GLY A 32 -0.35 6.32 1.59
C GLY A 32 -1.70 6.99 1.83
N MET A 33 -1.83 8.18 1.29
CA MET A 33 -3.03 9.01 1.37
C MET A 33 -4.03 8.56 0.32
N SER A 34 -5.23 8.21 0.78
CA SER A 34 -6.38 8.03 -0.11
C SER A 34 -6.89 9.37 -0.64
N GLU A 35 -7.65 9.34 -1.73
CA GLU A 35 -8.32 10.52 -2.31
C GLU A 35 -9.22 11.25 -1.30
N ASP A 36 -9.78 10.54 -0.32
CA ASP A 36 -10.60 11.11 0.77
C ASP A 36 -9.76 11.81 1.86
N GLY A 37 -8.44 11.92 1.68
CA GLY A 37 -7.52 12.56 2.62
C GLY A 37 -7.20 11.73 3.86
N ARG A 38 -7.49 10.42 3.85
CA ARG A 38 -7.18 9.50 4.96
C ARG A 38 -5.89 8.75 4.66
N LEU A 39 -4.97 8.73 5.63
CA LEU A 39 -3.77 7.88 5.57
C LEU A 39 -4.14 6.44 5.89
N LEU A 40 -3.93 5.54 4.94
CA LEU A 40 -4.30 4.15 5.06
C LEU A 40 -3.07 3.24 4.98
N ALA A 41 -3.16 2.12 5.69
CA ALA A 41 -2.28 0.98 5.62
C ALA A 41 -2.98 -0.12 4.83
N VAL A 42 -2.40 -0.52 3.71
CA VAL A 42 -3.01 -1.42 2.74
C VAL A 42 -2.08 -2.62 2.51
N SER A 43 -2.61 -3.83 2.71
CA SER A 43 -1.93 -5.05 2.29
C SER A 43 -2.51 -5.51 0.95
N HIS A 44 -1.66 -5.81 -0.01
CA HIS A 44 -2.08 -6.21 -1.34
C HIS A 44 -1.07 -7.15 -1.99
N THR A 45 -1.48 -7.75 -3.10
CA THR A 45 -0.59 -8.51 -3.98
C THR A 45 -0.16 -7.63 -5.15
N TYR A 46 0.91 -8.00 -5.83
CA TYR A 46 1.33 -7.33 -7.06
C TYR A 46 1.80 -8.39 -8.06
N GLU A 47 1.01 -8.57 -9.12
CA GLU A 47 1.31 -9.52 -10.19
C GLU A 47 1.50 -8.77 -11.52
N PRO A 48 2.74 -8.67 -12.04
CA PRO A 48 2.98 -8.05 -13.33
C PRO A 48 2.36 -8.91 -14.44
N LEU A 49 1.41 -8.34 -15.20
CA LEU A 49 0.77 -9.03 -16.33
C LEU A 49 1.57 -8.81 -17.63
N ASN A 50 2.15 -7.63 -17.80
CA ASN A 50 3.05 -7.28 -18.90
C ASN A 50 3.88 -6.04 -18.54
N ALA A 51 4.63 -5.50 -19.51
CA ALA A 51 5.52 -4.37 -19.30
C ALA A 51 4.84 -3.06 -18.81
N THR A 52 3.52 -2.92 -18.97
CA THR A 52 2.77 -1.69 -18.62
C THR A 52 1.57 -1.93 -17.72
N ARG A 53 1.28 -3.19 -17.36
CA ARG A 53 0.11 -3.56 -16.56
C ARG A 53 0.49 -4.56 -15.48
N ALA A 54 -0.08 -4.34 -14.30
CA ALA A 54 -0.06 -5.28 -13.20
C ALA A 54 -1.47 -5.48 -12.66
N GLN A 55 -1.74 -6.67 -12.15
CA GLN A 55 -2.91 -6.95 -11.34
C GLN A 55 -2.55 -6.74 -9.87
N VAL A 56 -3.36 -5.92 -9.18
CA VAL A 56 -3.22 -5.68 -7.74
C VAL A 56 -4.50 -6.12 -7.07
N ARG A 57 -4.40 -7.05 -6.13
CA ARG A 57 -5.53 -7.47 -5.30
C ARG A 57 -5.34 -6.96 -3.90
N LEU A 58 -6.24 -6.09 -3.46
CA LEU A 58 -6.28 -5.66 -2.06
C LEU A 58 -6.71 -6.82 -1.18
N ILE A 59 -5.90 -7.11 -0.16
CA ILE A 59 -6.18 -8.14 0.84
C ILE A 59 -6.86 -7.47 2.04
N SER A 60 -6.31 -6.37 2.53
CA SER A 60 -6.86 -5.61 3.65
C SER A 60 -6.51 -4.14 3.55
N ALA A 61 -7.34 -3.31 4.18
CA ALA A 61 -7.10 -1.89 4.30
C ALA A 61 -7.63 -1.41 5.66
N ARG A 62 -6.82 -0.62 6.36
CA ARG A 62 -7.20 0.03 7.62
C ARG A 62 -6.58 1.42 7.69
N GLU A 63 -7.05 2.23 8.64
CA GLU A 63 -6.34 3.47 8.97
C GLU A 63 -4.93 3.17 9.48
N ALA A 64 -3.99 4.04 9.09
CA ALA A 64 -2.63 3.99 9.59
C ALA A 64 -2.61 4.26 11.11
N THR A 65 -1.82 3.47 11.82
CA THR A 65 -1.51 3.71 13.23
C THR A 65 -0.67 4.99 13.37
N ARG A 66 -0.57 5.51 14.59
CA ARG A 66 0.28 6.69 14.87
C ARG A 66 1.73 6.49 14.43
N ARG A 67 2.27 5.27 14.60
CA ARG A 67 3.64 4.94 14.22
C ARG A 67 3.82 4.96 12.70
N GLU A 68 2.90 4.34 11.97
CA GLU A 68 2.91 4.32 10.51
C GLU A 68 2.72 5.71 9.91
N ARG A 69 1.86 6.54 10.53
CA ARG A 69 1.72 7.95 10.17
C ARG A 69 3.03 8.72 10.33
N MET A 70 3.72 8.54 11.45
CA MET A 70 5.02 9.16 11.65
C MET A 70 6.06 8.68 10.63
N GLN A 71 6.02 7.41 10.20
CA GLN A 71 6.91 6.93 9.14
C GLN A 71 6.63 7.65 7.81
N TYR A 72 5.37 7.66 7.39
CA TYR A 72 4.94 8.37 6.17
C TYR A 72 5.29 9.86 6.17
N GLU A 73 5.18 10.54 7.32
CA GLU A 73 5.48 11.97 7.44
C GLU A 73 6.98 12.28 7.51
N ASN A 74 7.81 11.35 7.99
CA ASN A 74 9.25 11.55 8.20
C ASN A 74 10.12 10.95 7.08
N GLU A 75 9.54 10.23 6.12
CA GLU A 75 10.29 9.77 4.95
C GLU A 75 10.77 11.00 4.14
N PRO A 76 12.08 11.18 3.95
CA PRO A 76 12.60 12.32 3.21
C PRO A 76 12.11 12.26 1.75
N ARG A 77 11.59 13.39 1.26
CA ARG A 77 11.05 13.57 -0.08
C ARG A 77 12.12 13.86 -1.12
#